data_AF-A0A7S4PBE1-F1
#
_entry.id   AF-A0A7S4PBE1-F1
#
_cell.length_a   1.000
_cell.length_b   1.000
_cell.length_c   1.000
_cell.angle_alpha   90.00
_cell.angle_beta   90.00
_cell.angle_gamma   90.00
#
_symmetry.space_group_name_H-M   'P 1'
#
loop_
_entity.id
_entity.type
_entity.pdbx_description
1 polymer ?
#
loop_
_entity_poly.entity_id
_entity_poly.type
_entity_poly.pdbx_seq_one_letter_code
_entity_poly.pdbx_strand_id
1 'polypeptide(L)'
;ADGSMKTMRELQVGDSVRVGASEYSDVYFFGHKDSFGSAEFITIEGRDSVSISLSSLHYLYVNGSLVSAEEVKEGDVLELSTGEKMAVTDVRKEMKIGVFAPHTLNGDI
;
A
#
# COMPACT_ATOMS: atom_id res chain seq x y z
N ALA A 1 -9.41 -10.12 11.90
CA ALA A 1 -9.21 -10.63 10.53
C ALA A 1 -9.42 -12.13 10.47
N ASP A 2 -10.04 -12.63 9.41
CA ASP A 2 -10.30 -14.06 9.16
C ASP A 2 -9.18 -14.76 8.36
N GLY A 3 -8.11 -14.03 8.04
CA GLY A 3 -6.97 -14.51 7.24
C GLY A 3 -7.19 -14.48 5.73
N SER A 4 -8.35 -14.02 5.25
CA SER A 4 -8.61 -13.84 3.83
C SER A 4 -7.85 -12.64 3.26
N MET A 5 -7.58 -12.71 1.96
CA MET A 5 -7.05 -11.59 1.17
C MET A 5 -8.20 -10.96 0.39
N LYS A 6 -8.29 -9.62 0.42
CA LYS A 6 -9.22 -8.84 -0.38
C LYS A 6 -8.46 -7.85 -1.25
N THR A 7 -8.96 -7.63 -2.46
CA THR A 7 -8.49 -6.50 -3.27
C THR A 7 -8.99 -5.18 -2.67
N MET A 8 -8.33 -4.06 -3.01
CA MET A 8 -8.79 -2.72 -2.59
C MET A 8 -10.22 -2.40 -3.05
N ARG A 9 -10.68 -3.02 -4.15
CA ARG A 9 -12.05 -2.88 -4.66
C ARG A 9 -13.08 -3.57 -3.76
N GLU A 10 -12.73 -4.72 -3.22
CA GLU A 10 -13.60 -5.54 -2.36
C GLU A 10 -13.62 -5.08 -0.91
N LEU A 11 -12.60 -4.34 -0.48
CA LEU A 11 -12.48 -3.81 0.88
C LEU A 11 -13.66 -2.92 1.26
N GLN A 12 -14.20 -3.10 2.46
CA GLN A 12 -15.38 -2.39 2.98
C GLN A 12 -15.10 -1.72 4.33
N VAL A 13 -15.90 -0.72 4.67
CA VAL A 13 -15.93 -0.17 6.04
C VAL A 13 -16.38 -1.28 7.00
N GLY A 14 -15.68 -1.39 8.13
CA GLY A 14 -15.84 -2.46 9.11
C GLY A 14 -14.93 -3.68 8.87
N ASP A 15 -14.25 -3.77 7.72
CA ASP A 15 -13.23 -4.80 7.53
C ASP A 15 -12.03 -4.51 8.44
N SER A 16 -11.55 -5.54 9.14
CA SER A 16 -10.37 -5.48 10.00
C SER A 16 -9.14 -5.97 9.23
N VAL A 17 -8.25 -5.05 8.86
CA VAL A 17 -7.09 -5.28 7.99
C VAL A 17 -5.79 -5.29 8.78
N ARG A 18 -4.76 -5.93 8.23
CA ARG A 18 -3.44 -6.01 8.85
C ARG A 18 -2.73 -4.67 8.68
N VAL A 19 -2.29 -4.07 9.77
CA VAL A 19 -1.57 -2.77 9.77
C VAL A 19 -0.15 -2.89 10.32
N GLY A 20 0.28 -4.11 10.66
CA GLY A 20 1.64 -4.40 11.12
C GLY A 20 1.87 -5.89 11.33
N ALA A 21 3.05 -6.24 11.85
CA ALA A 21 3.50 -7.63 12.01
C ALA A 21 2.58 -8.51 12.88
N SER A 22 1.82 -7.93 13.81
CA SER A 22 0.85 -8.64 14.65
C SER A 22 -0.38 -7.79 14.95
N GLU A 23 -0.59 -6.74 14.16
CA GLU A 23 -1.60 -5.71 14.43
C GLU A 23 -2.66 -5.66 13.32
N TYR A 24 -3.90 -5.41 13.76
CA TYR A 24 -5.05 -5.26 12.89
C TYR A 24 -5.85 -4.04 13.31
N SER A 25 -6.43 -3.35 12.34
CA SER A 25 -7.27 -2.19 12.58
C SER A 25 -8.47 -2.20 11.63
N ASP A 26 -9.59 -1.67 12.12
CA ASP A 26 -10.81 -1.57 11.33
C ASP A 26 -10.70 -0.39 10.35
N VAL A 27 -11.13 -0.63 9.11
CA VAL A 27 -11.37 0.40 8.11
C VAL A 27 -12.64 1.13 8.50
N TYR A 28 -12.57 2.44 8.72
CA TYR A 28 -13.72 3.23 9.17
C TYR A 28 -14.22 4.22 8.10
N PHE A 29 -13.42 4.51 7.08
CA PHE A 29 -13.71 5.51 6.07
C PHE A 29 -12.92 5.27 4.78
N PHE A 30 -13.40 5.81 3.65
CA PHE A 30 -12.65 5.91 2.40
C PHE A 30 -12.61 7.37 1.95
N GLY A 31 -11.41 7.96 1.89
CA GLY A 31 -11.20 9.32 1.36
C GLY A 31 -11.41 9.39 -0.15
N HIS A 32 -11.17 8.27 -0.84
CA HIS A 32 -11.49 8.07 -2.24
C HIS A 32 -11.85 6.60 -2.46
N LYS A 33 -12.91 6.33 -3.23
CA LYS A 33 -13.28 4.98 -3.68
C LYS A 33 -13.89 5.05 -5.08
N ASP A 34 -13.03 5.12 -6.08
CA ASP A 34 -13.44 5.08 -7.48
C ASP A 34 -12.85 3.84 -8.15
N SER A 35 -13.73 2.93 -8.57
CA SER A 35 -13.33 1.65 -9.17
C SER A 35 -13.01 1.73 -10.67
N PHE A 36 -13.32 2.86 -11.32
CA PHE A 36 -13.22 3.04 -12.76
C PHE A 36 -12.32 4.21 -13.16
N GLY A 37 -11.99 5.10 -12.23
CA GLY A 37 -11.01 6.16 -12.43
C GLY A 37 -9.65 5.62 -12.87
N SER A 38 -9.00 6.32 -13.80
CA SER A 38 -7.64 6.01 -14.26
C SER A 38 -6.69 7.11 -13.79
N ALA A 39 -5.58 6.72 -13.18
CA ALA A 39 -4.57 7.66 -12.67
C ALA A 39 -3.16 7.10 -12.86
N GLU A 40 -2.15 7.98 -12.82
CA GLU A 40 -0.74 7.58 -12.78
C GLU A 40 -0.39 7.16 -11.35
N PHE A 41 0.28 6.01 -11.23
CA PHE A 41 0.80 5.48 -9.98
C PHE A 41 2.32 5.30 -10.09
N ILE A 42 3.00 5.35 -8.95
CA ILE A 42 4.34 4.80 -8.78
C ILE A 42 4.19 3.32 -8.43
N THR A 43 4.60 2.45 -9.34
CA THR A 43 4.70 1.00 -9.09
C THR A 43 6.11 0.71 -8.60
N ILE A 44 6.20 0.12 -7.41
CA ILE A 44 7.43 -0.29 -6.75
C ILE A 44 7.44 -1.82 -6.74
N GLU A 45 8.52 -2.42 -7.19
CA GLU A 45 8.72 -3.86 -7.18
C GLU A 45 9.95 -4.24 -6.38
N GLY A 46 9.89 -5.39 -5.72
CA GLY A 46 11.06 -6.04 -5.15
C GLY A 46 11.11 -7.52 -5.51
N ARG A 47 11.88 -8.28 -4.72
CA ARG A 47 12.04 -9.73 -4.92
C ARG A 47 10.71 -10.48 -4.87
N ASP A 48 10.70 -11.68 -5.45
CA ASP A 48 9.59 -12.64 -5.40
C ASP A 48 8.25 -12.08 -5.95
N SER A 49 8.33 -11.17 -6.91
CA SER A 49 7.19 -10.52 -7.56
C SER A 49 6.30 -9.71 -6.61
N VAL A 50 6.83 -9.31 -5.46
CA VAL A 50 6.10 -8.40 -4.57
C VAL A 50 6.09 -7.01 -5.18
N SER A 51 4.88 -6.47 -5.36
CA SER A 51 4.65 -5.19 -6.01
C SER A 51 3.57 -4.41 -5.29
N ILE A 52 3.74 -3.09 -5.20
CA ILE A 52 2.72 -2.16 -4.74
C ILE A 52 2.66 -0.95 -5.69
N SER A 53 1.46 -0.44 -5.92
CA SER A 53 1.25 0.76 -6.72
C SER A 53 0.56 1.83 -5.87
N LEU A 54 1.19 2.99 -5.75
CA LEU A 54 0.74 4.10 -4.91
C LEU A 54 0.67 5.40 -5.71
N SER A 55 -0.20 6.33 -5.31
CA SER A 55 -0.13 7.69 -5.89
C SER A 55 1.20 8.35 -5.49
N SER A 56 1.70 9.29 -6.29
CA SER A 56 3.04 9.86 -6.11
C SER A 56 3.31 10.44 -4.71
N LEU A 57 2.29 11.08 -4.12
CA LEU A 57 2.36 11.71 -2.80
C LEU A 57 1.91 10.79 -1.66
N HIS A 58 1.65 9.51 -1.92
CA HIS A 58 1.30 8.55 -0.88
C HIS A 58 2.52 8.25 -0.01
N TYR A 59 2.35 8.21 1.30
CA TYR A 59 3.43 7.94 2.23
C TYR A 59 3.59 6.43 2.49
N LEU A 60 4.84 5.99 2.59
CA LEU A 60 5.21 4.63 3.00
C LEU A 60 6.51 4.65 3.78
N TYR A 61 6.75 3.60 4.58
CA TYR A 61 8.00 3.45 5.32
C TYR A 61 9.09 2.88 4.42
N VAL A 62 10.17 3.63 4.28
CA VAL A 62 11.35 3.30 3.49
C VAL A 62 12.59 3.54 4.33
N ASN A 63 13.46 2.53 4.44
CA ASN A 63 14.65 2.58 5.28
C ASN A 63 14.35 2.99 6.74
N GLY A 64 13.16 2.66 7.24
CA GLY A 64 12.68 3.02 8.59
C GLY A 64 12.19 4.46 8.75
N SER A 65 12.00 5.21 7.66
CA SER A 65 11.46 6.57 7.68
C SER A 65 10.25 6.72 6.76
N LEU A 66 9.33 7.63 7.07
CA LEU A 66 8.17 7.91 6.24
C LEU A 66 8.57 8.85 5.09
N VAL A 67 8.40 8.43 3.84
CA VAL A 67 8.69 9.21 2.63
C VAL A 67 7.55 9.07 1.62
N SER A 68 7.46 9.94 0.62
CA SER A 68 6.45 9.79 -0.43
C SER A 68 6.87 8.73 -1.47
N ALA A 69 5.90 8.12 -2.14
CA ALA A 69 6.13 7.08 -3.14
C ALA A 69 7.03 7.55 -4.30
N GLU A 70 6.97 8.82 -4.68
CA GLU A 70 7.84 9.39 -5.72
C GLU A 70 9.31 9.54 -5.32
N GLU A 71 9.64 9.47 -4.03
CA GLU A 71 11.02 9.57 -3.54
C GLU A 71 11.74 8.21 -3.51
N VAL A 72 11.00 7.11 -3.64
CA VAL A 72 11.53 5.74 -3.58
C VAL A 72 12.42 5.43 -4.76
N LYS A 73 13.53 4.73 -4.51
CA LYS A 73 14.54 4.36 -5.50
C LYS A 73 14.91 2.89 -5.39
N GLU A 74 15.45 2.35 -6.48
CA GLU A 74 16.11 1.04 -6.44
C GLU A 74 17.20 0.99 -5.36
N GLY A 75 17.25 -0.12 -4.63
CA GLY A 75 18.15 -0.31 -3.49
C GLY A 75 17.59 0.16 -2.15
N ASP A 76 16.49 0.93 -2.13
CA ASP A 76 15.76 1.21 -0.89
C ASP A 76 15.18 -0.07 -0.28
N VAL A 77 14.92 -0.04 1.03
CA VAL A 77 14.37 -1.17 1.77
C VAL A 77 12.98 -0.83 2.33
N LEU A 78 12.00 -1.62 1.95
CA LEU A 78 10.65 -1.61 2.52
C LEU A 78 10.52 -2.65 3.63
N GLU A 79 9.65 -2.38 4.59
CA GLU A 79 9.17 -3.38 5.54
C GLU A 79 7.81 -3.89 5.08
N LEU A 80 7.72 -5.20 4.86
CA LEU A 80 6.48 -5.86 4.54
C LEU A 80 5.59 -5.96 5.77
N SER A 81 4.30 -6.15 5.55
CA SER A 81 3.37 -6.34 6.66
C SER A 81 3.82 -7.49 7.58
N THR A 82 4.48 -8.54 7.05
CA THR A 82 5.07 -9.67 7.80
C THR A 82 6.22 -9.29 8.73
N GLY A 83 6.75 -8.06 8.65
CA GLY A 83 7.99 -7.61 9.30
C GLY A 83 9.25 -7.98 8.52
N GLU A 84 9.12 -8.64 7.37
CA GLU A 84 10.25 -8.95 6.51
C GLU A 84 10.72 -7.71 5.74
N LYS A 85 12.02 -7.62 5.52
CA LYS A 85 12.61 -6.55 4.72
C LYS A 85 12.68 -6.95 3.25
N MET A 86 12.31 -6.03 2.38
CA MET A 86 12.35 -6.21 0.93
C MET A 86 13.16 -5.08 0.31
N ALA A 87 14.18 -5.44 -0.48
CA ALA A 87 14.89 -4.48 -1.31
C ALA A 87 14.06 -4.15 -2.57
N VAL A 88 13.97 -2.87 -2.90
CA VAL A 88 13.37 -2.36 -4.13
C VAL A 88 14.30 -2.67 -5.30
N THR A 89 13.75 -3.28 -6.34
CA THR A 89 14.47 -3.69 -7.55
C THR A 89 14.02 -2.98 -8.81
N ASP A 90 12.84 -2.36 -8.81
CA ASP A 90 12.34 -1.52 -9.91
C ASP A 90 11.38 -0.47 -9.35
N VAL A 91 11.42 0.74 -9.91
CA VAL A 91 10.46 1.82 -9.64
C VAL A 91 10.07 2.46 -10.96
N ARG A 92 8.78 2.48 -11.25
CA ARG A 92 8.26 3.04 -12.51
C ARG A 92 6.91 3.71 -12.35
N LYS A 93 6.59 4.59 -13.30
CA LYS A 93 5.28 5.20 -13.44
C LYS A 93 4.39 4.33 -14.32
N GLU A 94 3.14 4.11 -13.90
CA GLU A 94 2.18 3.29 -14.63
C GLU A 94 0.76 3.84 -14.50
N MET A 95 0.01 3.88 -15.60
CA MET A 95 -1.42 4.21 -15.56
C MET A 95 -2.21 2.98 -15.11
N LYS A 96 -2.98 3.10 -14.02
CA LYS A 96 -3.81 2.01 -13.49
C LYS A 96 -5.24 2.46 -13.25
N ILE A 97 -6.14 1.48 -13.28
CA ILE A 97 -7.57 1.67 -13.02
C ILE A 97 -7.87 1.37 -11.56
N GLY A 98 -8.63 2.27 -10.93
CA GLY A 98 -9.04 2.17 -9.54
C GLY A 98 -8.21 3.07 -8.65
N VAL A 99 -8.86 3.97 -7.92
CA VAL A 99 -8.26 4.85 -6.92
C VAL A 99 -8.99 4.65 -5.60
N PHE A 100 -8.24 4.13 -4.61
CA PHE A 100 -8.76 3.75 -3.31
C PHE A 100 -7.88 4.36 -2.22
N ALA A 101 -8.49 5.03 -1.25
CA ALA A 101 -7.82 5.57 -0.07
C ALA A 101 -8.62 5.18 1.19
N PRO A 102 -8.56 3.90 1.62
CA PRO A 102 -9.15 3.48 2.89
C PRO A 102 -8.39 4.13 4.05
N HIS A 103 -9.10 4.42 5.14
CA HIS A 103 -8.54 4.87 6.39
C HIS A 103 -8.86 3.86 7.48
N THR A 104 -7.82 3.48 8.24
CA THR A 104 -7.94 2.65 9.43
C THR A 104 -7.81 3.51 10.69
N LEU A 105 -8.33 3.03 11.83
CA LEU A 105 -8.18 3.72 13.11
C LEU A 105 -6.72 3.87 13.57
N ASN A 106 -5.85 2.93 13.18
CA ASN A 106 -4.41 3.00 13.45
C ASN A 106 -3.72 4.09 12.62
N GLY A 107 -4.16 4.28 11.37
CA GLY A 107 -3.59 5.26 10.43
C GLY A 107 -2.84 4.62 9.26
N ASP A 108 -2.40 3.37 9.41
CA ASP A 108 -1.69 2.59 8.39
C ASP A 108 -2.57 1.50 7.75
N ILE A 109 -2.14 0.94 6.61
CA ILE A 109 -2.73 -0.22 5.91
C ILE A 109 -1.72 -0.94 5.02
#